data_AF-S9ZAZ3-F1
#
_entry.id   AF-S9ZAZ3-F1
#
_cell.length_a   1.000
_cell.length_b   1.000
_cell.length_c   1.000
_cell.angle_alpha   90.00
_cell.angle_beta   90.00
_cell.angle_gamma   90.00
#
_symmetry.space_group_name_H-M   'P 1'
#
loop_
_entity.id
_entity.type
_entity.pdbx_description
1 polymer ?
#
loop_
_entity_poly.entity_id
_entity_poly.type
_entity_poly.pdbx_seq_one_letter_code
_entity_poly.pdbx_strand_id
1 'polypeptide(L)'
;MRLWVDDWSVLQGICPQVVDVDEKAGGQVAGIELRRWNSTPDSAEQWHLAANEVEPGAVVIEAFACTLPEAHVQTMLGQQPRPLWINLEYLSAEAWVAACHAMASPHPRLGLVKHFFFPGFDEHTGGLLREPGLLQRRAAFRDDPAARKAWLAGRGIEPGDDKEALCVSLFAYAQTGLPALLQAWSTGQRSVHLLVPEGRMLEAVCSALGSTLLAVGEHLSRASLIVHALPFTDQDGYDELLWACDLNFVRGEDSFVRAQWAGRPFVWHIYPQDENAHRPKLEAFMERYAARLDPQAAAALKAFWWAWNGCGDAVDAWPDFLAALPILNAHAERWCNERAAQKDLASALIAFCSHSQIVPG
;
A
#
# COMPACT_ATOMS: atom_id res chain seq x y z
N MET A 1 -17.07 12.31 8.37
CA MET A 1 -15.67 12.11 8.82
C MET A 1 -14.86 13.33 8.42
N ARG A 2 -13.86 13.74 9.21
CA ARG A 2 -12.93 14.83 8.85
C ARG A 2 -11.52 14.28 8.72
N LEU A 3 -10.84 14.57 7.62
CA LEU A 3 -9.46 14.17 7.35
C LEU A 3 -8.58 15.42 7.25
N TRP A 4 -7.54 15.47 8.07
CA TRP A 4 -6.55 16.54 8.09
C TRP A 4 -5.28 16.07 7.37
N VAL A 5 -4.83 16.83 6.37
CA VAL A 5 -3.71 16.42 5.50
C VAL A 5 -2.65 17.50 5.46
N ASP A 6 -1.40 17.14 5.76
CA ASP A 6 -0.28 18.06 5.85
C ASP A 6 0.53 18.24 4.55
N ASP A 7 0.25 17.42 3.55
CA ASP A 7 0.73 17.58 2.18
C ASP A 7 -0.45 17.42 1.20
N TRP A 8 -1.02 18.55 0.78
CA TRP A 8 -2.16 18.57 -0.15
C TRP A 8 -1.78 18.09 -1.55
N SER A 9 -0.53 18.32 -1.96
CA SER A 9 -0.04 17.92 -3.28
C SER A 9 0.01 16.40 -3.42
N VAL A 10 0.39 15.70 -2.35
CA VAL A 10 0.36 14.24 -2.28
C VAL A 10 -1.08 13.73 -2.35
N LEU A 11 -2.02 14.37 -1.63
CA LEU A 11 -3.44 14.00 -1.69
C LEU A 11 -4.03 14.15 -3.10
N GLN A 12 -3.73 15.25 -3.79
CA GLN A 12 -4.20 15.48 -5.17
C GLN A 12 -3.71 14.38 -6.13
N GLY A 13 -2.50 13.87 -5.92
CA GLY A 13 -1.95 12.76 -6.70
C GLY A 13 -2.74 11.46 -6.56
N ILE A 14 -3.22 11.13 -5.35
CA ILE A 14 -3.94 9.87 -5.07
C ILE A 14 -5.46 10.00 -5.10
N CYS A 15 -5.99 11.23 -5.05
CA CYS A 15 -7.41 11.53 -5.09
C CYS A 15 -7.66 12.67 -6.10
N PRO A 16 -7.79 12.36 -7.40
CA PRO A 16 -7.95 13.37 -8.45
C PRO A 16 -9.15 14.30 -8.26
N GLN A 17 -10.18 13.86 -7.52
CA GLN A 17 -11.35 14.67 -7.17
C GLN A 17 -11.01 15.90 -6.30
N VAL A 18 -9.81 15.94 -5.71
CA VAL A 18 -9.32 17.03 -4.86
C VAL A 18 -8.67 18.16 -5.67
N VAL A 19 -8.40 17.96 -6.97
CA VAL A 19 -7.73 18.96 -7.82
C VAL A 19 -8.47 20.31 -7.83
N ASP A 20 -9.80 20.29 -7.85
CA ASP A 20 -10.65 21.49 -7.87
C ASP A 20 -11.04 21.99 -6.46
N VAL A 21 -10.56 21.34 -5.40
CA VAL A 21 -10.83 21.75 -4.01
C VAL A 21 -9.82 22.82 -3.59
N ASP A 22 -10.31 23.96 -3.11
CA ASP A 22 -9.47 24.99 -2.49
C ASP A 22 -8.79 24.41 -1.25
N GLU A 23 -7.47 24.27 -1.29
CA GLU A 23 -6.64 23.74 -0.21
C GLU A 23 -6.84 24.49 1.11
N LYS A 24 -7.01 25.81 1.07
CA LYS A 24 -7.14 26.64 2.28
C LYS A 24 -8.52 26.51 2.89
N ALA A 25 -9.57 26.46 2.08
CA ALA A 25 -10.93 26.31 2.55
C ALA A 25 -11.25 24.87 2.96
N GLY A 26 -10.64 23.90 2.29
CA GLY A 26 -11.04 22.50 2.33
C GLY A 26 -12.31 22.25 1.51
N GLY A 27 -12.84 21.02 1.59
CA GLY A 27 -14.02 20.64 0.82
C GLY A 27 -14.57 19.27 1.19
N GLN A 28 -15.69 18.89 0.57
CA GLN A 28 -16.31 17.57 0.73
C GLN A 28 -16.00 16.71 -0.49
N VAL A 29 -15.35 15.57 -0.27
CA VAL A 29 -15.05 14.58 -1.32
C VAL A 29 -15.43 13.20 -0.80
N ALA A 30 -16.24 12.45 -1.57
CA ALA A 30 -16.73 11.14 -1.17
C ALA A 30 -17.36 11.07 0.26
N GLY A 31 -18.00 12.15 0.71
CA GLY A 31 -18.59 12.25 2.06
C GLY A 31 -17.56 12.47 3.19
N ILE A 32 -16.32 12.78 2.84
CA ILE A 32 -15.22 13.12 3.75
C ILE A 32 -14.95 14.62 3.64
N GLU A 33 -14.95 15.29 4.78
CA GLU A 33 -14.51 16.66 4.88
C GLU A 33 -12.98 16.70 4.91
N LEU A 34 -12.38 17.25 3.86
CA LEU A 34 -10.94 17.43 3.73
C LEU A 34 -10.53 18.78 4.27
N ARG A 35 -9.50 18.78 5.13
CA ARG A 35 -8.91 19.99 5.73
C ARG A 35 -7.40 19.95 5.59
N ARG A 36 -6.79 21.09 5.27
CA ARG A 36 -5.34 21.23 5.26
C ARG A 36 -4.79 21.31 6.69
N TRP A 37 -3.76 20.53 6.96
CA TRP A 37 -2.99 20.56 8.21
C TRP A 37 -1.67 21.30 7.99
N ASN A 38 -1.61 22.61 8.24
CA ASN A 38 -0.38 23.38 8.00
C ASN A 38 0.71 23.13 9.06
N SER A 39 1.55 22.11 8.90
CA SER A 39 2.61 21.72 9.84
C SER A 39 3.91 22.56 9.75
N THR A 40 3.94 23.67 9.01
CA THR A 40 5.19 24.42 8.81
C THR A 40 5.67 25.12 10.09
N PRO A 41 6.94 24.90 10.51
CA PRO A 41 7.52 25.53 11.71
C PRO A 41 7.67 27.06 11.62
N ASP A 42 7.64 27.62 10.40
CA ASP A 42 8.09 29.00 10.13
C ASP A 42 7.01 30.08 10.28
N SER A 43 5.79 29.73 10.66
CA SER A 43 4.82 30.74 11.10
C SER A 43 3.94 30.21 12.23
N ALA A 44 4.45 30.32 13.46
CA ALA A 44 3.71 30.11 14.70
C ALA A 44 2.38 30.91 14.77
N GLU A 45 2.20 31.90 13.89
CA GLU A 45 1.00 32.75 13.80
C GLU A 45 -0.12 32.19 12.89
N GLN A 46 0.14 31.25 11.96
CA GLN A 46 -0.92 30.68 11.09
C GLN A 46 -1.49 29.35 11.59
N TRP A 47 -0.82 28.71 12.56
CA TRP A 47 -1.28 27.48 13.23
C TRP A 47 -2.54 27.68 14.08
N HIS A 48 -2.88 28.93 14.42
CA HIS A 48 -3.75 29.21 15.55
C HIS A 48 -5.26 29.29 15.25
N LEU A 49 -5.70 29.40 14.00
CA LEU A 49 -7.12 29.64 13.72
C LEU A 49 -7.88 28.33 13.41
N ALA A 50 -7.50 27.58 12.37
CA ALA A 50 -8.37 26.48 11.90
C ALA A 50 -8.48 25.24 12.82
N ALA A 51 -7.40 24.78 13.48
CA ALA A 51 -7.46 23.60 14.35
C ALA A 51 -8.00 23.90 15.76
N ASN A 52 -7.88 25.16 16.20
CA ASN A 52 -8.37 25.64 17.49
C ASN A 52 -9.85 26.04 17.44
N GLU A 53 -10.37 26.37 16.25
CA GLU A 53 -11.78 26.71 16.01
C GLU A 53 -12.66 25.49 15.75
N VAL A 54 -12.07 24.30 15.61
CA VAL A 54 -12.80 23.10 15.22
C VAL A 54 -12.94 22.14 16.39
N GLU A 55 -14.19 21.96 16.83
CA GLU A 55 -14.59 20.95 17.82
C GLU A 55 -14.05 19.57 17.45
N PRO A 56 -13.37 18.84 18.37
CA PRO A 56 -12.92 17.48 18.15
C PRO A 56 -14.07 16.54 17.75
N GLY A 57 -13.75 15.49 17.00
CA GLY A 57 -14.74 14.43 16.75
C GLY A 57 -14.97 13.60 18.01
N ALA A 58 -16.05 12.81 18.05
CA ALA A 58 -16.25 11.82 19.12
C ALA A 58 -15.13 10.75 19.15
N VAL A 59 -14.45 10.56 18.02
CA VAL A 59 -13.24 9.76 17.86
C VAL A 59 -12.19 10.62 17.17
N VAL A 60 -10.97 10.62 17.70
CA VAL A 60 -9.79 11.28 17.12
C VAL A 60 -8.76 10.20 16.81
N ILE A 61 -8.42 10.05 15.54
CA ILE A 61 -7.41 9.10 15.06
C ILE A 61 -6.16 9.88 14.72
N GLU A 62 -5.10 9.59 15.46
CA GLU A 62 -3.74 10.00 15.18
C GLU A 62 -3.10 8.91 14.29
N ALA A 63 -2.83 9.22 13.03
CA ALA A 63 -2.26 8.25 12.10
C ALA A 63 -0.73 8.31 12.15
N PHE A 64 -0.10 7.15 12.37
CA PHE A 64 1.35 6.95 12.31
C PHE A 64 2.15 7.82 13.28
N ALA A 65 1.61 7.99 14.49
CA ALA A 65 2.18 8.82 15.54
C ALA A 65 2.41 10.29 15.12
N CYS A 66 1.54 10.84 14.26
CA CYS A 66 1.59 12.27 13.94
C CYS A 66 1.30 13.12 15.19
N THR A 67 2.06 14.18 15.42
CA THR A 67 1.86 14.98 16.64
C THR A 67 0.64 15.87 16.51
N LEU A 68 -0.43 15.57 17.25
CA LEU A 68 -1.61 16.44 17.34
C LEU A 68 -1.22 17.83 17.93
N PRO A 69 -1.86 18.93 17.48
CA PRO A 69 -1.68 20.24 18.09
C PRO A 69 -2.05 20.20 19.59
N GLU A 70 -1.18 20.74 20.46
CA GLU A 70 -1.46 20.79 21.92
C GLU A 70 -2.80 21.44 22.23
N ALA A 71 -3.14 22.53 21.54
CA ALA A 71 -4.42 23.20 21.73
C ALA A 71 -5.63 22.31 21.36
N HIS A 72 -5.51 21.46 20.33
CA HIS A 72 -6.54 20.48 20.01
C HIS A 72 -6.68 19.42 21.11
N VAL A 73 -5.56 18.96 21.68
CA VAL A 73 -5.53 18.04 22.83
C VAL A 73 -6.18 18.68 24.07
N GLN A 74 -5.93 19.96 24.32
CA GLN A 74 -6.62 20.71 25.40
C GLN A 74 -8.13 20.82 25.14
N THR A 75 -8.55 21.07 23.90
CA THR A 75 -9.97 21.07 23.55
C THR A 75 -10.60 19.70 23.77
N MET A 76 -9.92 18.60 23.40
CA MET A 76 -10.38 17.23 23.69
C MET A 76 -10.59 16.98 25.19
N LEU A 77 -9.70 17.52 26.04
CA LEU A 77 -9.80 17.38 27.50
C LEU A 77 -11.06 18.06 28.07
N GLY A 78 -11.48 19.17 27.47
CA GLY A 78 -12.65 19.94 27.88
C GLY A 78 -14.01 19.37 27.46
N GLN A 79 -14.03 18.38 26.56
CA GLN A 79 -15.27 17.77 26.05
C GLN A 79 -15.94 16.83 27.05
N GLN A 80 -17.27 16.72 26.96
CA GLN A 80 -18.09 15.78 27.71
C GLN A 80 -19.13 15.12 26.78
N PRO A 81 -19.02 13.81 26.47
CA PRO A 81 -17.91 12.93 26.83
C PRO A 81 -16.60 13.30 26.13
N ARG A 82 -15.46 12.92 26.73
CA ARG A 82 -14.14 13.08 26.10
C ARG A 82 -14.05 12.21 24.82
N PRO A 83 -13.42 12.69 23.75
CA PRO A 83 -13.17 11.89 22.55
C PRO A 83 -12.37 10.63 22.84
N LEU A 84 -12.70 9.55 22.13
CA LEU A 84 -11.84 8.38 22.07
C LEU A 84 -10.59 8.71 21.23
N TRP A 85 -9.41 8.62 21.83
CA TRP A 85 -8.15 8.89 21.15
C TRP A 85 -7.46 7.58 20.73
N ILE A 86 -7.23 7.43 19.43
CA ILE A 86 -6.64 6.23 18.83
C ILE A 86 -5.33 6.60 18.15
N ASN A 87 -4.26 5.83 18.41
CA ASN A 87 -3.06 5.79 17.57
C ASN A 87 -3.27 4.71 16.50
N LEU A 88 -3.47 5.08 15.24
CA LEU A 88 -3.40 4.12 14.15
C LEU A 88 -1.93 3.91 13.79
N GLU A 89 -1.43 2.71 14.05
CA GLU A 89 -0.04 2.35 13.81
C GLU A 89 0.16 1.80 12.40
N TYR A 90 1.43 1.73 11.96
CA TYR A 90 1.75 1.03 10.72
C TYR A 90 1.43 -0.46 10.81
N LEU A 91 1.04 -1.05 9.69
CA LEU A 91 0.87 -2.50 9.53
C LEU A 91 2.15 -3.24 9.90
N SER A 92 2.07 -4.32 10.68
CA SER A 92 3.19 -5.27 10.83
C SER A 92 2.71 -6.72 10.91
N ALA A 93 3.61 -7.62 10.53
CA ALA A 93 3.47 -9.06 10.67
C ALA A 93 4.20 -9.61 11.90
N GLU A 94 4.95 -8.77 12.62
CA GLU A 94 5.69 -9.19 13.81
C GLU A 94 4.75 -9.66 14.92
N ALA A 95 5.14 -10.68 15.67
CA ALA A 95 4.27 -11.30 16.66
C ALA A 95 3.88 -10.36 17.82
N TRP A 96 4.72 -9.37 18.14
CA TRP A 96 4.48 -8.47 19.27
C TRP A 96 3.31 -7.50 19.04
N VAL A 97 2.95 -7.18 17.78
CA VAL A 97 1.88 -6.21 17.51
C VAL A 97 0.52 -6.65 18.04
N ALA A 98 0.26 -7.96 18.08
CA ALA A 98 -0.96 -8.52 18.68
C ALA A 98 -1.04 -8.23 20.19
N ALA A 99 0.09 -8.26 20.89
CA ALA A 99 0.13 -7.96 22.33
C ALA A 99 -0.02 -6.47 22.63
N CYS A 100 0.29 -5.60 21.67
CA CYS A 100 0.17 -4.14 21.82
C CYS A 100 -1.14 -3.58 21.24
N HIS A 101 -1.88 -4.37 20.45
CA HIS A 101 -3.15 -3.96 19.87
C HIS A 101 -4.21 -3.68 20.94
N ALA A 102 -4.96 -2.59 20.78
CA ALA A 102 -5.97 -2.04 21.69
C ALA A 102 -5.45 -1.60 23.08
N MET A 103 -4.13 -1.64 23.33
CA MET A 103 -3.55 -1.28 24.61
C MET A 103 -3.78 0.20 24.94
N ALA A 104 -4.23 0.48 26.16
CA ALA A 104 -4.46 1.81 26.68
C ALA A 104 -3.14 2.43 27.17
N SER A 105 -2.92 3.70 26.81
CA SER A 105 -1.79 4.52 27.22
C SER A 105 -2.31 5.84 27.78
N PRO A 106 -2.44 5.96 29.12
CA PRO A 106 -2.86 7.20 29.75
C PRO A 106 -1.87 8.34 29.47
N HIS A 107 -2.38 9.48 29.02
CA HIS A 107 -1.60 10.68 28.80
C HIS A 107 -0.97 11.12 30.13
N PRO A 108 0.37 11.31 30.21
CA PRO A 108 1.11 11.44 31.47
C PRO A 108 0.60 12.54 32.42
N ARG A 109 -0.04 13.58 31.86
CA ARG A 109 -0.48 14.77 32.62
C ARG A 109 -1.97 15.08 32.52
N LEU A 110 -2.66 14.62 31.47
CA LEU A 110 -4.00 15.13 31.13
C LEU A 110 -5.11 14.10 31.42
N GLY A 111 -4.76 12.85 31.72
CA GLY A 111 -5.74 11.78 31.98
C GLY A 111 -6.62 11.42 30.76
N LEU A 112 -6.32 11.95 29.57
CA LEU A 112 -6.81 11.41 28.31
C LEU A 112 -6.16 10.04 28.07
N VAL A 113 -6.89 9.07 27.54
CA VAL A 113 -6.34 7.73 27.25
C VAL A 113 -6.20 7.58 25.75
N LYS A 114 -4.97 7.31 25.30
CA LYS A 114 -4.66 6.97 23.91
C LYS A 114 -4.65 5.45 23.76
N HIS A 115 -5.32 4.91 22.76
CA HIS A 115 -5.33 3.48 22.47
C HIS A 115 -4.51 3.16 21.23
N PHE A 116 -3.56 2.23 21.33
CA PHE A 116 -2.81 1.77 20.17
C PHE A 116 -3.65 0.83 19.32
N PHE A 117 -3.74 1.08 18.01
CA PHE A 117 -4.50 0.27 17.07
C PHE A 117 -3.57 -0.18 15.94
N PHE A 118 -3.03 -1.38 16.09
CA PHE A 118 -2.13 -2.00 15.12
C PHE A 118 -2.90 -2.79 14.05
N PRO A 119 -2.81 -2.42 12.76
CA PRO A 119 -3.16 -3.32 11.66
C PRO A 119 -2.25 -4.54 11.66
N GLY A 120 -2.75 -5.69 11.20
CA GLY A 120 -1.96 -6.92 11.19
C GLY A 120 -2.64 -8.10 10.49
N PHE A 121 -1.90 -9.21 10.45
CA PHE A 121 -2.31 -10.46 9.80
C PHE A 121 -2.80 -11.51 10.81
N ASP A 122 -3.09 -11.10 12.03
CA ASP A 122 -3.52 -12.01 13.09
C ASP A 122 -4.92 -11.66 13.57
N GLU A 123 -5.67 -12.62 14.10
CA GLU A 123 -7.02 -12.40 14.62
C GLU A 123 -7.03 -11.45 15.83
N HIS A 124 -5.89 -11.33 16.52
CA HIS A 124 -5.70 -10.42 17.66
C HIS A 124 -5.16 -9.04 17.25
N THR A 125 -5.17 -8.71 15.97
CA THR A 125 -4.78 -7.38 15.45
C THR A 125 -5.99 -6.67 14.84
N GLY A 126 -5.78 -5.43 14.41
CA GLY A 126 -6.80 -4.60 13.79
C GLY A 126 -7.22 -5.05 12.40
N GLY A 127 -6.63 -6.12 11.85
CA GLY A 127 -6.92 -6.60 10.49
C GLY A 127 -6.32 -5.70 9.42
N LEU A 128 -6.87 -5.80 8.20
CA LEU A 128 -6.40 -5.10 7.00
C LEU A 128 -7.54 -4.28 6.38
N LEU A 129 -7.23 -3.13 5.79
CA LEU A 129 -8.21 -2.39 5.00
C LEU A 129 -8.68 -3.22 3.81
N ARG A 130 -10.01 -3.35 3.68
CA ARG A 130 -10.67 -4.09 2.60
C ARG A 130 -12.07 -3.53 2.41
N GLU A 131 -12.33 -2.94 1.26
CA GLU A 131 -13.62 -2.32 0.97
C GLU A 131 -14.71 -3.37 0.78
N PRO A 132 -15.96 -3.09 1.20
CA PRO A 132 -17.11 -3.91 0.82
C PRO A 132 -17.21 -4.02 -0.70
N GLY A 133 -17.38 -5.23 -1.23
CA GLY A 133 -17.47 -5.45 -2.68
C GLY A 133 -16.13 -5.60 -3.40
N LEU A 134 -14.98 -5.33 -2.76
CA LEU A 134 -13.67 -5.37 -3.43
C LEU A 134 -13.40 -6.72 -4.12
N LEU A 135 -13.57 -7.82 -3.38
CA LEU A 135 -13.26 -9.16 -3.88
C LEU A 135 -14.28 -9.62 -4.94
N GLN A 136 -15.51 -9.12 -4.87
CA GLN A 136 -16.54 -9.35 -5.88
C GLN A 136 -16.20 -8.64 -7.19
N ARG A 137 -15.78 -7.36 -7.13
CA ARG A 137 -15.30 -6.61 -8.31
C ARG A 137 -14.08 -7.29 -8.94
N ARG A 138 -13.10 -7.67 -8.11
CA ARG A 138 -11.92 -8.40 -8.55
C ARG A 138 -12.27 -9.72 -9.25
N ALA A 139 -13.15 -10.53 -8.66
CA ALA A 139 -13.58 -11.78 -9.26
C ALA A 139 -14.26 -11.55 -10.61
N ALA A 140 -15.19 -10.59 -10.69
CA ALA A 140 -15.84 -10.21 -11.95
C ALA A 140 -14.84 -9.78 -13.04
N PHE A 141 -13.78 -9.07 -12.67
CA PHE A 141 -12.70 -8.68 -13.60
C PHE A 141 -11.83 -9.87 -14.03
N ARG A 142 -11.43 -10.73 -13.08
CA ARG A 142 -10.48 -11.84 -13.34
C ARG A 142 -11.11 -13.05 -14.03
N ASP A 143 -12.36 -13.34 -13.72
CA ASP A 143 -13.07 -14.51 -14.23
C ASP A 143 -13.62 -14.29 -15.64
N ASP A 144 -13.55 -13.06 -16.16
CA ASP A 144 -13.84 -12.71 -17.54
C ASP A 144 -12.53 -12.47 -18.36
N PRO A 145 -12.11 -13.43 -19.20
CA PRO A 145 -10.95 -13.25 -20.07
C PRO A 145 -11.07 -12.04 -21.00
N ALA A 146 -12.29 -11.61 -21.36
CA ALA A 146 -12.50 -10.44 -22.19
C ALA A 146 -12.23 -9.14 -21.42
N ALA A 147 -12.50 -9.09 -20.11
CA ALA A 147 -12.25 -7.91 -19.28
C ALA A 147 -10.76 -7.58 -19.20
N ARG A 148 -9.90 -8.56 -18.88
CA ARG A 148 -8.44 -8.36 -18.90
C ARG A 148 -7.94 -7.93 -20.28
N LYS A 149 -8.40 -8.60 -21.34
CA LYS A 149 -8.00 -8.27 -22.72
C LYS A 149 -8.40 -6.84 -23.10
N ALA A 150 -9.63 -6.44 -22.79
CA ALA A 150 -10.12 -5.09 -23.05
C ALA A 150 -9.36 -4.04 -22.24
N TRP A 151 -9.04 -4.32 -20.98
CA TRP A 151 -8.27 -3.42 -20.12
C TRP A 151 -6.86 -3.15 -20.64
N LEU A 152 -6.18 -4.20 -21.12
CA LEU A 152 -4.85 -4.11 -21.74
C LEU A 152 -4.92 -3.38 -23.09
N ALA A 153 -5.86 -3.77 -23.96
CA ALA A 153 -6.03 -3.16 -25.29
C ALA A 153 -6.40 -1.66 -25.19
N GLY A 154 -7.21 -1.27 -24.21
CA GLY A 154 -7.53 0.14 -23.92
C GLY A 154 -6.31 0.99 -23.55
N ARG A 155 -5.17 0.36 -23.23
CA ARG A 155 -3.87 1.00 -22.94
C ARG A 155 -2.84 0.73 -24.05
N GLY A 156 -3.26 0.21 -25.20
CA GLY A 156 -2.38 -0.14 -26.31
C GLY A 156 -1.47 -1.34 -26.04
N ILE A 157 -1.81 -2.17 -25.05
CA ILE A 157 -1.01 -3.33 -24.65
C ILE A 157 -1.60 -4.59 -25.26
N GLU A 158 -0.82 -5.26 -26.11
CA GLU A 158 -1.20 -6.52 -26.73
C GLU A 158 -0.10 -7.56 -26.48
N PRO A 159 -0.19 -8.37 -25.42
CA PRO A 159 0.78 -9.43 -25.14
C PRO A 159 0.80 -10.58 -26.17
N GLY A 160 -0.03 -10.50 -27.22
CA GLY A 160 -0.26 -11.57 -28.19
C GLY A 160 -0.99 -12.78 -27.60
N ASP A 161 -1.10 -13.84 -28.40
CA ASP A 161 -1.57 -15.17 -27.95
C ASP A 161 -0.44 -15.99 -27.31
N ASP A 162 0.71 -15.37 -27.07
CA ASP A 162 1.84 -16.02 -26.40
C ASP A 162 1.44 -16.30 -24.95
N LYS A 163 1.06 -17.56 -24.70
CA LYS A 163 0.76 -18.05 -23.34
C LYS A 163 1.96 -17.91 -22.40
N GLU A 164 3.15 -17.64 -22.95
CA GLU A 164 4.36 -17.38 -22.19
C GLU A 164 4.63 -15.88 -21.98
N ALA A 165 3.88 -14.92 -22.53
CA ALA A 165 4.08 -13.52 -22.14
C ALA A 165 3.79 -13.32 -20.63
N LEU A 166 4.59 -12.48 -19.97
CA LEU A 166 4.42 -12.12 -18.55
C LEU A 166 4.09 -10.64 -18.43
N CYS A 167 2.89 -10.30 -17.96
CA CYS A 167 2.56 -8.92 -17.60
C CYS A 167 3.01 -8.64 -16.16
N VAL A 168 3.90 -7.67 -16.00
CA VAL A 168 4.51 -7.30 -14.72
C VAL A 168 4.17 -5.85 -14.41
N SER A 169 3.53 -5.55 -13.28
CA SER A 169 3.46 -4.16 -12.80
C SER A 169 4.70 -3.81 -11.98
N LEU A 170 5.22 -2.59 -12.13
CA LEU A 170 6.39 -2.12 -11.39
C LEU A 170 6.14 -0.81 -10.66
N PHE A 171 5.89 -0.92 -9.36
CA PHE A 171 5.76 0.18 -8.42
C PHE A 171 6.70 -0.03 -7.22
N ALA A 172 7.92 0.53 -7.31
CA ALA A 172 8.99 0.29 -6.35
C ALA A 172 9.72 1.59 -5.94
N TYR A 173 10.54 1.55 -4.89
CA TYR A 173 11.54 2.59 -4.65
C TYR A 173 12.75 2.40 -5.57
N ALA A 174 13.61 3.42 -5.67
CA ALA A 174 14.85 3.33 -6.45
C ALA A 174 15.64 2.07 -6.06
N GLN A 175 16.11 1.31 -7.05
CA GLN A 175 16.78 0.03 -6.83
C GLN A 175 18.02 -0.10 -7.72
N THR A 176 19.17 -0.35 -7.08
CA THR A 176 20.46 -0.57 -7.72
C THR A 176 20.49 -1.84 -8.56
N GLY A 177 19.76 -2.88 -8.17
CA GLY A 177 19.63 -4.13 -8.94
C GLY A 177 18.74 -4.04 -10.18
N LEU A 178 18.01 -2.93 -10.37
CA LEU A 178 17.05 -2.76 -11.47
C LEU A 178 17.68 -2.94 -12.87
N PRO A 179 18.83 -2.30 -13.21
CA PRO A 179 19.39 -2.43 -14.56
C PRO A 179 19.75 -3.87 -14.93
N ALA A 180 20.30 -4.63 -13.99
CA ALA A 180 20.67 -6.03 -14.21
C ALA A 180 19.43 -6.91 -14.41
N LEU A 181 18.36 -6.68 -13.63
CA LEU A 181 17.09 -7.39 -13.79
C LEU A 181 16.41 -7.07 -15.14
N LEU A 182 16.39 -5.80 -15.55
CA LEU A 182 15.85 -5.40 -16.85
C LEU A 182 16.64 -6.02 -18.00
N GLN A 183 17.97 -6.12 -17.87
CA GLN A 183 18.82 -6.81 -18.84
C GLN A 183 18.48 -8.30 -18.91
N ALA A 184 18.30 -8.96 -17.76
CA ALA A 184 17.91 -10.37 -17.69
C ALA A 184 16.54 -10.63 -18.34
N TRP A 185 15.56 -9.72 -18.17
CA TRP A 185 14.27 -9.79 -18.85
C TRP A 185 14.38 -9.54 -20.35
N SER A 186 15.22 -8.61 -20.77
CA SER A 186 15.48 -8.32 -22.19
C SER A 186 16.07 -9.51 -22.94
N THR A 187 17.01 -10.26 -22.33
CA THR A 187 17.65 -11.43 -22.96
C THR A 187 17.02 -12.77 -22.60
N GLY A 188 15.97 -12.77 -21.78
CA GLY A 188 15.26 -13.97 -21.36
C GLY A 188 14.44 -14.60 -22.50
N GLN A 189 14.12 -15.89 -22.34
CA GLN A 189 13.26 -16.61 -23.31
C GLN A 189 11.81 -16.15 -23.26
N ARG A 190 11.34 -15.76 -22.06
CA ARG A 190 9.97 -15.36 -21.79
C ARG A 190 9.80 -13.86 -22.07
N SER A 191 8.81 -13.47 -22.89
CA SER A 191 8.52 -12.06 -23.11
C SER A 191 7.95 -11.41 -21.85
N VAL A 192 8.39 -10.20 -21.53
CA VAL A 192 7.95 -9.42 -20.36
C VAL A 192 7.34 -8.11 -20.82
N HIS A 193 6.05 -7.93 -20.55
CA HIS A 193 5.35 -6.66 -20.65
C HIS A 193 5.42 -5.97 -19.30
N LEU A 194 6.32 -4.99 -19.17
CA LEU A 194 6.55 -4.23 -17.95
C LEU A 194 5.67 -2.97 -17.94
N LEU A 195 4.66 -2.95 -17.09
CA LEU A 195 3.69 -1.87 -16.94
C LEU A 195 4.15 -0.97 -15.78
N VAL A 196 4.54 0.26 -16.11
CA VAL A 196 5.14 1.20 -15.14
C VAL A 196 4.30 2.47 -15.07
N PRO A 197 3.57 2.72 -13.98
CA PRO A 197 2.96 4.02 -13.73
C PRO A 197 4.01 5.13 -13.76
N GLU A 198 3.62 6.31 -14.26
CA GLU A 198 4.48 7.47 -14.33
C GLU A 198 5.03 7.87 -12.94
N GLY A 199 6.22 8.46 -12.96
CA GLY A 199 6.95 8.88 -11.77
C GLY A 199 8.36 8.29 -11.72
N ARG A 200 8.97 8.36 -10.53
CA ARG A 200 10.40 8.08 -10.33
C ARG A 200 10.85 6.69 -10.81
N MET A 201 9.96 5.70 -10.77
CA MET A 201 10.31 4.35 -11.23
C MET A 201 10.37 4.26 -12.75
N LEU A 202 9.48 4.94 -13.47
CA LEU A 202 9.54 5.03 -14.93
C LEU A 202 10.83 5.75 -15.37
N GLU A 203 11.22 6.82 -14.68
CA GLU A 203 12.50 7.52 -14.89
C GLU A 203 13.70 6.57 -14.71
N ALA A 204 13.71 5.79 -13.62
CA ALA A 204 14.77 4.83 -13.34
C ALA A 204 14.85 3.72 -14.39
N VAL A 205 13.70 3.21 -14.85
CA VAL A 205 13.64 2.21 -15.93
C VAL A 205 14.17 2.79 -17.25
N CYS A 206 13.73 3.98 -17.65
CA CYS A 206 14.20 4.62 -18.89
C CYS A 206 15.70 4.89 -18.84
N SER A 207 16.20 5.39 -17.71
CA SER A 207 17.62 5.62 -17.48
C SER A 207 18.44 4.33 -17.58
N ALA A 208 17.99 3.26 -16.92
CA ALA A 208 18.65 1.95 -16.96
C ALA A 208 18.70 1.34 -18.37
N LEU A 209 17.71 1.65 -19.23
CA LEU A 209 17.64 1.18 -20.62
C LEU A 209 18.29 2.15 -21.63
N GLY A 210 18.93 3.21 -21.15
CA GLY A 210 19.59 4.23 -21.99
C GLY A 210 18.63 4.97 -22.92
N SER A 211 17.38 5.19 -22.48
CA SER A 211 16.32 5.85 -23.25
C SER A 211 15.95 7.21 -22.66
N THR A 212 15.37 8.09 -23.48
CA THR A 212 14.63 9.24 -22.97
C THR A 212 13.40 8.78 -22.18
N LEU A 213 12.92 9.62 -21.26
CA LEU A 213 11.70 9.37 -20.50
C LEU A 213 10.51 9.20 -21.46
N LEU A 214 9.77 8.09 -21.29
CA LEU A 214 8.56 7.82 -22.03
C LEU A 214 7.41 8.71 -21.54
N ALA A 215 6.65 9.29 -22.46
CA ALA A 215 5.36 9.89 -22.13
C ALA A 215 4.32 8.80 -21.84
N VAL A 216 3.29 9.13 -21.08
CA VAL A 216 2.16 8.21 -20.83
C VAL A 216 1.55 7.73 -22.15
N GLY A 217 1.36 6.42 -22.26
CA GLY A 217 0.86 5.75 -23.47
C GLY A 217 1.96 5.35 -24.46
N GLU A 218 3.20 5.82 -24.28
CA GLU A 218 4.34 5.35 -25.06
C GLU A 218 4.90 4.02 -24.52
N HIS A 219 5.60 3.31 -25.39
CA HIS A 219 6.29 2.07 -25.04
C HIS A 219 7.70 2.01 -25.62
N LEU A 220 8.56 1.22 -24.98
CA LEU A 220 9.93 0.95 -25.40
C LEU A 220 10.16 -0.55 -25.48
N SER A 221 10.60 -1.03 -26.63
CA SER A 221 10.98 -2.44 -26.82
C SER A 221 12.49 -2.65 -26.77
N ARG A 222 12.92 -3.70 -26.05
CA ARG A 222 14.29 -4.19 -25.93
C ARG A 222 14.25 -5.72 -25.92
N ALA A 223 14.46 -6.32 -27.10
CA ALA A 223 14.36 -7.77 -27.30
C ALA A 223 13.08 -8.35 -26.67
N SER A 224 13.17 -9.20 -25.64
CA SER A 224 12.01 -9.83 -24.98
C SER A 224 11.28 -8.91 -23.99
N LEU A 225 11.82 -7.73 -23.68
CA LEU A 225 11.22 -6.77 -22.74
C LEU A 225 10.51 -5.64 -23.49
N ILE A 226 9.25 -5.39 -23.15
CA ILE A 226 8.46 -4.24 -23.61
C ILE A 226 8.01 -3.44 -22.39
N VAL A 227 8.47 -2.20 -22.28
CA VAL A 227 8.10 -1.27 -21.20
C VAL A 227 6.96 -0.38 -21.66
N HIS A 228 5.87 -0.31 -20.89
CA HIS A 228 4.70 0.52 -21.14
C HIS A 228 4.57 1.59 -20.06
N ALA A 229 4.57 2.86 -20.47
CA ALA A 229 4.35 3.98 -19.55
C ALA A 229 2.85 4.19 -19.30
N LEU A 230 2.41 4.02 -18.06
CA LEU A 230 1.01 4.16 -17.66
C LEU A 230 0.78 5.49 -16.91
N PRO A 231 -0.44 6.06 -16.98
CA PRO A 231 -0.77 7.20 -16.14
C PRO A 231 -0.73 6.81 -14.66
N PHE A 232 -0.44 7.76 -13.78
CA PHE A 232 -0.78 7.61 -12.38
C PHE A 232 -2.30 7.66 -12.24
N THR A 233 -2.87 6.81 -11.40
CA THR A 233 -4.33 6.62 -11.32
C THR A 233 -4.78 6.57 -9.86
N ASP A 234 -6.08 6.60 -9.65
CA ASP A 234 -6.67 6.46 -8.32
C ASP A 234 -6.55 5.02 -7.82
N GLN A 235 -7.01 4.78 -6.59
CA GLN A 235 -6.88 3.47 -5.95
C GLN A 235 -7.62 2.36 -6.70
N ASP A 236 -8.81 2.64 -7.23
CA ASP A 236 -9.59 1.67 -8.01
C ASP A 236 -8.88 1.32 -9.33
N GLY A 237 -8.35 2.31 -10.05
CA GLY A 237 -7.57 2.07 -11.26
C GLY A 237 -6.26 1.32 -10.99
N TYR A 238 -5.64 1.54 -9.82
CA TYR A 238 -4.43 0.81 -9.41
C TYR A 238 -4.76 -0.64 -9.05
N ASP A 239 -5.89 -0.90 -8.39
CA ASP A 239 -6.36 -2.26 -8.14
C ASP A 239 -6.56 -3.04 -9.45
N GLU A 240 -7.18 -2.43 -10.46
CA GLU A 240 -7.35 -3.08 -11.77
C GLU A 240 -6.02 -3.43 -12.45
N LEU A 241 -5.01 -2.55 -12.35
CA LEU A 241 -3.65 -2.85 -12.80
C LEU A 241 -3.10 -4.10 -12.11
N LEU A 242 -3.25 -4.19 -10.79
CA LEU A 242 -2.79 -5.35 -10.02
C LEU A 242 -3.53 -6.64 -10.42
N TRP A 243 -4.82 -6.54 -10.77
CA TRP A 243 -5.64 -7.68 -11.21
C TRP A 243 -5.29 -8.15 -12.62
N ALA A 244 -4.89 -7.21 -13.49
CA ALA A 244 -4.52 -7.45 -14.88
C ALA A 244 -3.12 -8.09 -15.02
N CYS A 245 -2.20 -7.84 -14.09
CA CYS A 245 -0.85 -8.37 -14.13
C CYS A 245 -0.72 -9.79 -13.57
N ASP A 246 0.30 -10.50 -14.07
CA ASP A 246 0.67 -11.86 -13.64
C ASP A 246 1.65 -11.83 -12.45
N LEU A 247 2.39 -10.73 -12.31
CA LEU A 247 3.31 -10.45 -11.20
C LEU A 247 3.28 -8.95 -10.87
N ASN A 248 3.21 -8.61 -9.58
CA ASN A 248 3.15 -7.22 -9.14
C ASN A 248 4.33 -6.86 -8.24
N PHE A 249 5.21 -5.95 -8.67
CA PHE A 249 6.17 -5.32 -7.77
C PHE A 249 5.51 -4.11 -7.11
N VAL A 250 5.41 -4.16 -5.79
CA VAL A 250 4.71 -3.16 -4.97
C VAL A 250 5.60 -2.67 -3.83
N ARG A 251 5.21 -1.58 -3.17
CA ARG A 251 6.05 -0.94 -2.14
C ARG A 251 5.26 -0.35 -0.98
N GLY A 252 5.96 0.01 0.09
CA GLY A 252 5.35 0.68 1.23
C GLY A 252 4.28 -0.20 1.88
N GLU A 253 3.14 0.40 2.26
CA GLU A 253 2.08 -0.28 3.02
C GLU A 253 0.80 -0.53 2.22
N ASP A 254 0.20 0.52 1.63
CA ASP A 254 -1.09 0.37 0.95
C ASP A 254 -1.00 -0.55 -0.27
N SER A 255 -0.11 -0.26 -1.23
CA SER A 255 0.05 -1.10 -2.43
C SER A 255 0.46 -2.54 -2.11
N PHE A 256 1.15 -2.74 -0.98
CA PHE A 256 1.48 -4.06 -0.45
C PHE A 256 0.23 -4.83 0.02
N VAL A 257 -0.73 -4.17 0.66
CA VAL A 257 -2.03 -4.77 1.00
C VAL A 257 -2.87 -4.98 -0.26
N ARG A 258 -2.92 -4.01 -1.18
CA ARG A 258 -3.68 -4.11 -2.44
C ARG A 258 -3.22 -5.31 -3.28
N ALA A 259 -1.90 -5.55 -3.38
CA ALA A 259 -1.36 -6.70 -4.10
C ALA A 259 -1.81 -8.05 -3.52
N GLN A 260 -1.98 -8.13 -2.20
CA GLN A 260 -2.51 -9.33 -1.55
C GLN A 260 -3.98 -9.54 -1.91
N TRP A 261 -4.77 -8.46 -1.95
CA TRP A 261 -6.17 -8.53 -2.39
C TRP A 261 -6.33 -8.86 -3.87
N ALA A 262 -5.36 -8.50 -4.72
CA ALA A 262 -5.34 -8.93 -6.11
C ALA A 262 -5.29 -10.47 -6.26
N GLY A 263 -4.79 -11.19 -5.25
CA GLY A 263 -4.67 -12.65 -5.27
C GLY A 263 -3.76 -13.13 -6.40
N ARG A 264 -2.69 -12.37 -6.68
CA ARG A 264 -1.67 -12.62 -7.69
C ARG A 264 -0.29 -12.67 -7.03
N PRO A 265 0.70 -13.35 -7.63
CA PRO A 265 2.09 -13.23 -7.20
C PRO A 265 2.52 -11.77 -7.11
N PHE A 266 3.31 -11.46 -6.09
CA PHE A 266 3.82 -10.11 -5.89
C PHE A 266 5.21 -10.14 -5.25
N VAL A 267 5.90 -9.00 -5.31
CA VAL A 267 7.21 -8.76 -4.71
C VAL A 267 7.11 -7.45 -3.93
N TRP A 268 7.43 -7.51 -2.64
CA TRP A 268 7.37 -6.33 -1.78
C TRP A 268 8.73 -5.65 -1.70
N HIS A 269 8.79 -4.38 -2.08
CA HIS A 269 9.88 -3.47 -1.75
C HIS A 269 9.49 -2.67 -0.50
N ILE A 270 9.93 -3.12 0.67
CA ILE A 270 9.67 -2.40 1.93
C ILE A 270 10.43 -1.08 1.93
N TYR A 271 9.92 -0.05 2.61
CA TYR A 271 10.61 1.23 2.71
C TYR A 271 11.95 1.06 3.45
N PRO A 272 13.11 1.37 2.82
CA PRO A 272 14.39 1.27 3.49
C PRO A 272 14.46 2.25 4.66
N GLN A 273 14.78 1.72 5.83
CA GLN A 273 15.05 2.47 7.06
C GLN A 273 16.51 2.36 7.46
N ASP A 274 16.99 3.37 8.18
CA ASP A 274 18.34 3.42 8.75
C ASP A 274 18.69 2.15 9.54
N GLU A 275 19.97 1.80 9.51
CA GLU A 275 20.52 0.61 10.17
C GLU A 275 19.81 -0.71 9.79
N ASN A 276 19.08 -0.73 8.67
CA ASN A 276 18.27 -1.85 8.21
C ASN A 276 17.11 -2.23 9.15
N ALA A 277 16.55 -1.27 9.90
CA ALA A 277 15.43 -1.50 10.83
C ALA A 277 14.15 -2.06 10.17
N HIS A 278 14.04 -1.96 8.85
CA HIS A 278 12.94 -2.51 8.06
C HIS A 278 13.03 -4.05 7.87
N ARG A 279 14.22 -4.66 8.04
CA ARG A 279 14.43 -6.09 7.74
C ARG A 279 13.63 -7.04 8.64
N PRO A 280 13.52 -6.85 9.96
CA PRO A 280 12.68 -7.69 10.81
C PRO A 280 11.21 -7.70 10.37
N LYS A 281 10.67 -6.55 9.93
CA LYS A 281 9.30 -6.44 9.41
C LYS A 281 9.11 -7.21 8.10
N LEU A 282 10.11 -7.16 7.21
CA LEU A 282 10.12 -7.95 5.98
C LEU A 282 10.19 -9.47 6.28
N GLU A 283 11.09 -9.87 7.16
CA GLU A 283 11.26 -11.28 7.57
C GLU A 283 10.00 -11.84 8.22
N ALA A 284 9.43 -11.12 9.20
CA ALA A 284 8.21 -11.53 9.88
C ALA A 284 7.04 -11.74 8.91
N PHE A 285 6.92 -10.89 7.88
CA PHE A 285 5.91 -11.11 6.84
C PHE A 285 6.23 -12.34 5.98
N MET A 286 7.47 -12.49 5.50
CA MET A 286 7.86 -13.64 4.68
C MET A 286 7.67 -14.97 5.41
N GLU A 287 7.95 -15.02 6.72
CA GLU A 287 7.69 -16.20 7.54
C GLU A 287 6.21 -16.58 7.55
N ARG A 288 5.32 -15.61 7.80
CA ARG A 288 3.87 -15.83 7.79
C ARG A 288 3.35 -16.19 6.40
N TYR A 289 3.72 -15.41 5.39
CA TYR A 289 3.23 -15.58 4.03
C TYR A 289 3.68 -16.92 3.43
N ALA A 290 4.92 -17.34 3.68
CA ALA A 290 5.46 -18.58 3.13
C ALA A 290 5.16 -19.84 3.96
N ALA A 291 4.50 -19.72 5.13
CA ALA A 291 4.29 -20.83 6.05
C ALA A 291 3.55 -22.04 5.46
N ARG A 292 2.71 -21.82 4.43
CA ARG A 292 1.93 -22.87 3.74
C ARG A 292 2.39 -23.12 2.30
N LEU A 293 3.51 -22.54 1.88
CA LEU A 293 4.12 -22.84 0.60
C LEU A 293 4.90 -24.16 0.68
N ASP A 294 5.08 -24.82 -0.46
CA ASP A 294 6.09 -25.88 -0.53
C ASP A 294 7.48 -25.30 -0.23
N PRO A 295 8.40 -26.09 0.35
CA PRO A 295 9.71 -25.57 0.77
C PRO A 295 10.54 -24.95 -0.36
N GLN A 296 10.40 -25.44 -1.58
CA GLN A 296 11.17 -24.94 -2.73
C GLN A 296 10.65 -23.57 -3.19
N ALA A 297 9.35 -23.42 -3.39
CA ALA A 297 8.76 -22.12 -3.73
C ALA A 297 8.92 -21.11 -2.60
N ALA A 298 8.84 -21.54 -1.34
CA ALA A 298 9.12 -20.69 -0.18
C ALA A 298 10.55 -20.15 -0.20
N ALA A 299 11.55 -21.01 -0.49
CA ALA A 299 12.94 -20.60 -0.61
C ALA A 299 13.17 -19.64 -1.78
N ALA A 300 12.59 -19.93 -2.96
CA ALA A 300 12.66 -19.06 -4.14
C ALA A 300 12.05 -17.67 -3.89
N LEU A 301 10.88 -17.63 -3.24
CA LEU A 301 10.23 -16.37 -2.85
C LEU A 301 11.12 -15.56 -1.90
N LYS A 302 11.60 -16.18 -0.83
CA LYS A 302 12.43 -15.50 0.18
C LYS A 302 13.73 -15.00 -0.41
N ALA A 303 14.42 -15.81 -1.22
CA ALA A 303 15.66 -15.43 -1.87
C ALA A 303 15.48 -14.20 -2.78
N PHE A 304 14.45 -14.22 -3.63
CA PHE A 304 14.18 -13.11 -4.52
C PHE A 304 13.75 -11.85 -3.78
N TRP A 305 12.91 -11.96 -2.75
CA TRP A 305 12.48 -10.81 -1.94
C TRP A 305 13.65 -10.19 -1.15
N TRP A 306 14.53 -11.00 -0.56
CA TRP A 306 15.74 -10.49 0.07
C TRP A 306 16.64 -9.76 -0.94
N ALA A 307 16.89 -10.36 -2.09
CA ALA A 307 17.71 -9.76 -3.14
C ALA A 307 17.09 -8.44 -3.65
N TRP A 308 15.77 -8.41 -3.87
CA TRP A 308 15.04 -7.21 -4.26
C TRP A 308 15.00 -6.12 -3.18
N ASN A 309 15.29 -6.45 -1.92
CA ASN A 309 15.47 -5.49 -0.83
C ASN A 309 16.95 -5.30 -0.48
N GLY A 310 17.86 -5.53 -1.44
CA GLY A 310 19.29 -5.21 -1.33
C GLY A 310 20.14 -6.25 -0.60
N CYS A 311 19.60 -7.45 -0.34
CA CYS A 311 20.30 -8.55 0.33
C CYS A 311 20.50 -9.73 -0.64
N GLY A 312 21.47 -9.61 -1.55
CA GLY A 312 21.76 -10.61 -2.59
C GLY A 312 21.64 -10.02 -4.00
N ASP A 313 21.64 -10.90 -5.01
CA ASP A 313 21.47 -10.51 -6.41
C ASP A 313 20.12 -11.00 -6.95
N ALA A 314 19.29 -10.04 -7.41
CA ALA A 314 17.95 -10.34 -7.91
C ALA A 314 17.99 -11.11 -9.23
N VAL A 315 19.04 -10.95 -10.05
CA VAL A 315 19.22 -11.69 -11.29
C VAL A 315 19.48 -13.15 -11.02
N ASP A 316 20.34 -13.46 -10.04
CA ASP A 316 20.65 -14.84 -9.66
C ASP A 316 19.44 -15.57 -9.07
N ALA A 317 18.61 -14.85 -8.29
CA ALA A 317 17.39 -15.41 -7.70
C ALA A 317 16.19 -15.48 -8.66
N TRP A 318 16.23 -14.76 -9.78
CA TRP A 318 15.09 -14.64 -10.70
C TRP A 318 14.65 -15.97 -11.34
N PRO A 319 15.54 -16.85 -11.84
CA PRO A 319 15.13 -18.10 -12.48
C PRO A 319 14.28 -19.00 -11.58
N ASP A 320 14.70 -19.17 -10.31
CA ASP A 320 13.97 -20.00 -9.35
C ASP A 320 12.64 -19.36 -8.96
N PHE A 321 12.61 -18.02 -8.80
CA PHE A 321 11.38 -17.29 -8.56
C PHE A 321 10.39 -17.41 -9.72
N LEU A 322 10.89 -17.28 -10.96
CA LEU A 322 10.09 -17.43 -12.18
C LEU A 322 9.50 -18.84 -12.29
N ALA A 323 10.30 -19.87 -12.00
CA ALA A 323 9.86 -21.26 -11.98
C ALA A 323 8.79 -21.52 -10.90
N ALA A 324 8.84 -20.81 -9.77
CA ALA A 324 7.87 -20.92 -8.69
C ALA A 324 6.54 -20.18 -8.95
N LEU A 325 6.46 -19.26 -9.93
CA LEU A 325 5.28 -18.42 -10.16
C LEU A 325 3.94 -19.17 -10.23
N PRO A 326 3.81 -20.34 -10.89
CA PRO A 326 2.53 -21.07 -10.91
C PRO A 326 2.06 -21.47 -9.51
N ILE A 327 2.99 -21.91 -8.64
CA ILE A 327 2.69 -22.30 -7.26
C ILE A 327 2.38 -21.04 -6.43
N LEU A 328 3.15 -19.98 -6.60
CA LEU A 328 2.93 -18.69 -5.95
C LEU A 328 1.57 -18.07 -6.33
N ASN A 329 1.10 -18.26 -7.56
CA ASN A 329 -0.19 -17.75 -8.00
C ASN A 329 -1.35 -18.47 -7.29
N ALA A 330 -1.29 -19.81 -7.23
CA ALA A 330 -2.27 -20.58 -6.46
C ALA A 330 -2.23 -20.24 -4.95
N HIS A 331 -1.03 -19.95 -4.43
CA HIS A 331 -0.87 -19.53 -3.04
C HIS A 331 -1.42 -18.14 -2.75
N ALA A 332 -1.17 -17.16 -3.62
CA ALA A 332 -1.68 -15.80 -3.45
C ALA A 332 -3.22 -15.76 -3.36
N GLU A 333 -3.90 -16.60 -4.14
CA GLU A 333 -5.35 -16.74 -4.08
C GLU A 333 -5.82 -17.36 -2.75
N ARG A 334 -5.17 -18.43 -2.29
CA ARG A 334 -5.46 -19.02 -0.97
C ARG A 334 -5.23 -18.02 0.17
N TRP A 335 -4.08 -17.35 0.16
CA TRP A 335 -3.75 -16.31 1.13
C TRP A 335 -4.83 -15.23 1.18
N CYS A 336 -5.21 -14.69 0.01
CA CYS A 336 -6.29 -13.71 -0.09
C CYS A 336 -7.59 -14.21 0.56
N ASN A 337 -8.01 -15.44 0.26
CA ASN A 337 -9.25 -16.00 0.80
C ASN A 337 -9.19 -16.20 2.31
N GLU A 338 -8.05 -16.65 2.84
CA GLU A 338 -7.82 -16.77 4.29
C GLU A 338 -7.86 -15.41 4.99
N ARG A 339 -7.24 -14.37 4.39
CA ARG A 339 -7.31 -13.00 4.92
C ARG A 339 -8.71 -12.41 4.80
N ALA A 340 -9.44 -12.76 3.75
CA ALA A 340 -10.80 -12.31 3.50
C ALA A 340 -11.79 -12.78 4.59
N ALA A 341 -11.53 -13.95 5.18
CA ALA A 341 -12.33 -14.50 6.28
C ALA A 341 -12.18 -13.70 7.58
N GLN A 342 -11.11 -12.92 7.73
CA GLN A 342 -10.91 -12.04 8.87
C GLN A 342 -11.67 -10.72 8.70
N LYS A 343 -11.98 -10.10 9.84
CA LYS A 343 -12.61 -8.79 9.89
C LYS A 343 -11.70 -7.73 9.27
N ASP A 344 -12.25 -6.86 8.44
CA ASP A 344 -11.51 -5.73 7.88
C ASP A 344 -11.22 -4.65 8.95
N LEU A 345 -10.24 -3.81 8.68
CA LEU A 345 -9.75 -2.82 9.62
C LEU A 345 -10.80 -1.77 10.01
N ALA A 346 -11.58 -1.29 9.05
CA ALA A 346 -12.62 -0.30 9.33
C ALA A 346 -13.70 -0.90 10.24
N SER A 347 -14.15 -2.12 9.97
CA SER A 347 -15.11 -2.83 10.80
C SER A 347 -14.55 -3.14 12.20
N ALA A 348 -13.27 -3.54 12.30
CA ALA A 348 -12.60 -3.79 13.57
C ALA A 348 -12.53 -2.51 14.42
N LEU A 349 -12.15 -1.39 13.79
CA LEU A 349 -12.07 -0.08 14.42
C LEU A 349 -13.44 0.42 14.89
N ILE A 350 -14.49 0.28 14.06
CA ILE A 350 -15.86 0.64 14.44
C ILE A 350 -16.29 -0.14 15.68
N ALA A 351 -16.06 -1.45 15.70
CA ALA A 351 -16.41 -2.25 16.87
C ALA A 351 -15.62 -1.83 18.11
N PHE A 352 -14.31 -1.56 17.97
CA PHE A 352 -13.51 -1.03 19.08
C PHE A 352 -14.11 0.27 19.63
N CYS A 353 -14.42 1.23 18.76
CA CYS A 353 -15.05 2.49 19.14
C CYS A 353 -16.38 2.30 19.86
N SER A 354 -17.25 1.42 19.36
CA SER A 354 -18.55 1.14 19.99
C SER A 354 -18.42 0.53 21.39
N HIS A 355 -17.48 -0.40 21.61
CA HIS A 355 -17.27 -0.99 22.93
C HIS A 355 -16.68 0.02 23.91
N SER A 356 -15.71 0.83 23.49
CA SER A 356 -15.05 1.81 24.35
C SER A 356 -15.95 3.00 24.73
N GLN A 357 -16.97 3.32 23.93
CA GLN A 357 -17.95 4.35 24.28
C GLN A 357 -19.03 3.85 25.25
N ILE A 358 -19.24 2.53 25.37
CA ILE A 358 -20.22 1.92 26.27
C ILE A 358 -19.65 1.72 27.68
N VAL A 359 -18.33 1.57 27.83
CA VAL A 359 -17.67 1.41 29.13
C VAL A 359 -17.28 2.81 29.64
N PRO A 360 -17.96 3.38 30.64
CA PRO A 360 -17.46 4.57 31.31
C PRO A 360 -16.18 4.15 32.03
N GLY A 361 -15.06 4.80 31.69
CA GLY A 361 -13.79 4.63 32.39
C GLY A 361 -13.88 5.00 33.87
#